data_AF-W1YE60-F1
#
_entry.id   AF-W1YE60-F1
#
_cell.length_a   1.000
_cell.length_b   1.000
_cell.length_c   1.000
_cell.angle_alpha   90.00
_cell.angle_beta   90.00
_cell.angle_gamma   90.00
#
_symmetry.space_group_name_H-M   'P 1'
#
loop_
_entity.id
_entity.type
_entity.pdbx_description
1 polymer ?
#
loop_
_entity_poly.entity_id
_entity_poly.type
_entity_poly.pdbx_seq_one_letter_code
_entity_poly.pdbx_strand_id
1 'polypeptide(L)' 'MAVISMKQLLEAGVHFGHQTRRWNPKMA' A
#
# COMPACT_ATOMS: atom_id res chain seq x y z
N MET A 1 -4.31 -12.41 -15.60
CA MET A 1 -2.90 -12.18 -15.19
C MET A 1 -2.80 -10.82 -14.52
N ALA A 2 -1.95 -10.68 -13.49
CA ALA A 2 -1.61 -9.36 -12.96
C ALA A 2 -0.84 -8.58 -14.03
N VAL A 3 -1.29 -7.36 -14.34
CA VAL A 3 -0.69 -6.50 -15.38
C VAL A 3 0.67 -5.92 -14.93
N ILE A 4 0.93 -5.91 -13.61
CA ILE A 4 2.09 -5.27 -12.99
C ILE A 4 2.73 -6.25 -11.99
N SER A 5 4.05 -6.28 -11.95
CA SER A 5 4.79 -7.10 -10.98
C SER A 5 4.80 -6.48 -9.57
N MET A 6 4.91 -7.32 -8.53
CA MET A 6 5.03 -6.85 -7.15
C MET A 6 6.25 -5.92 -6.96
N LYS A 7 7.37 -6.23 -7.61
CA LYS A 7 8.58 -5.40 -7.56
C LYS A 7 8.32 -3.97 -8.03
N GLN A 8 7.59 -3.81 -9.13
CA GLN A 8 7.24 -2.48 -9.65
C GLN A 8 6.33 -1.70 -8.70
N LEU A 9 5.39 -2.36 -8.03
CA LEU A 9 4.52 -1.71 -7.03
C LEU A 9 5.31 -1.24 -5.81
N LEU A 10 6.25 -2.06 -5.34
CA LEU A 10 7.12 -1.73 -4.23
C LEU A 10 8.04 -0.55 -4.55
N GLU A 11 8.69 -0.56 -5.72
CA GLU A 11 9.53 0.55 -6.20
C GLU A 11 8.74 1.85 -6.38
N ALA A 12 7.47 1.77 -6.77
CA ALA A 12 6.57 2.93 -6.87
C ALA A 12 6.06 3.44 -5.50
N GLY A 13 6.33 2.74 -4.39
CA GLY A 13 5.99 3.19 -3.05
C GLY A 13 4.54 2.98 -2.63
N VAL A 14 3.76 2.12 -3.32
CA VAL A 14 2.33 1.92 -2.98
C VAL A 14 2.09 1.26 -1.62
N HIS A 15 3.14 0.72 -1.00
CA HIS A 15 3.10 0.04 0.29
C HIS A 15 3.22 1.00 1.49
N PHE A 16 3.39 2.30 1.25
CA PHE A 16 3.44 3.28 2.34
C PHE A 16 2.04 3.48 2.96
N GLY A 17 1.97 3.32 4.27
CA GLY A 17 0.74 3.51 5.05
C GLY A 17 0.64 4.90 5.70
N HIS A 18 -0.45 5.10 6.45
CA HIS A 18 -0.66 6.29 7.25
C HIS A 18 -0.17 6.08 8.69
N GLN A 19 0.09 7.18 9.40
CA GLN A 19 0.31 7.13 10.85
C GLN A 19 -0.92 6.54 11.55
N THR A 20 -0.70 5.77 12.62
CA THR A 20 -1.77 5.09 13.39
C THR A 20 -2.89 6.04 13.81
N ARG A 21 -2.58 7.27 14.20
CA ARG A 21 -3.58 8.28 14.61
C ARG A 21 -4.52 8.74 13.49
N ARG A 22 -4.14 8.54 12.22
CA ARG A 22 -4.89 8.91 11.01
C ARG A 22 -5.51 7.70 10.32
N TRP A 23 -5.37 6.51 10.91
CA TRP A 23 -5.89 5.28 10.35
C TRP A 23 -7.41 5.23 10.42
N ASN A 24 -8.05 4.78 9.34
CA ASN A 24 -9.47 4.45 9.35
C ASN A 24 -9.66 3.07 9.99
N PRO A 25 -10.39 2.94 11.12
CA PRO A 25 -10.58 1.67 11.82
C PRO A 25 -11.17 0.55 10.95
N LYS A 26 -11.88 0.87 9.86
CA LYS A 26 -12.45 -0.12 8.93
C LYS A 26 -11.44 -0.75 7.96
N MET A 27 -10.19 -0.26 7.95
CA MET A 27 -9.13 -0.77 7.08
C MET A 27 -8.27 -1.84 7.78
N ALA A 28 -8.42 -1.99 9.11
CA ALA A 28 -7.77 -3.03 9.90
C ALA A 28 -8.59 -4.33 9.90
#